data_AF-A0A328BVS5-F1
#
_entry.id   AF-A0A328BVS5-F1
#
_cell.length_a   1.000
_cell.length_b   1.000
_cell.length_c   1.000
_cell.angle_alpha   90.00
_cell.angle_beta   90.00
_cell.angle_gamma   90.00
#
_symmetry.space_group_name_H-M   'P 1'
#
loop_
_entity.id
_entity.type
_entity.pdbx_description
1 polymer ?
#
loop_
_entity_poly.entity_id
_entity_poly.type
_entity_poly.pdbx_seq_one_letter_code
_entity_poly.pdbx_strand_id
1 'polypeptide(L)'
;MSRGAESTTSRWPAARTYALAAVWLVNGLLCKVLLLVPRHQHIVARILGADYAGPLTRLIGLAEIGMAVWVLSGIRRRLCVLTQMALVLLMNLLEYILAPDLLLWGRLNLLFAALFVLALYYYEFRRPAPRAVRR
;
A
#
# COMPACT_ATOMS: atom_id res chain seq x y z
N MET A 1 -11.77 42.02 -3.24
CA MET A 1 -12.62 40.81 -3.25
C MET A 1 -11.75 39.61 -3.54
N SER A 2 -11.48 38.81 -2.51
CA SER A 2 -10.59 37.65 -2.55
C SER A 2 -11.19 36.55 -3.43
N ARG A 3 -10.46 36.14 -4.47
CA ARG A 3 -10.80 34.93 -5.23
C ARG A 3 -10.49 33.74 -4.32
N GLY A 4 -11.55 33.10 -3.83
CA GLY A 4 -11.46 31.86 -3.08
C GLY A 4 -10.64 30.84 -3.86
N ALA A 5 -9.63 30.30 -3.21
CA ALA A 5 -8.86 29.19 -3.70
C ALA A 5 -9.80 27.99 -3.85
N GLU A 6 -10.31 27.76 -5.06
CA GLU A 6 -10.89 26.49 -5.43
C GLU A 6 -9.76 25.46 -5.41
N SER A 7 -9.58 24.84 -4.23
CA SER A 7 -8.75 23.65 -4.09
C SER A 7 -9.33 22.61 -5.02
N THR A 8 -8.75 22.49 -6.21
CA THR A 8 -9.09 21.50 -7.22
C THR A 8 -8.68 20.15 -6.64
N THR A 9 -9.55 19.59 -5.81
CA THR A 9 -9.37 18.25 -5.25
C THR A 9 -9.59 17.29 -6.41
N SER A 10 -8.52 17.05 -7.18
CA SER A 10 -8.45 16.03 -8.21
C SER A 10 -8.85 14.70 -7.58
N ARG A 11 -10.13 14.34 -7.65
CA ARG A 11 -10.63 13.04 -7.20
C ARG A 11 -10.13 12.03 -8.22
N TRP A 12 -9.41 11.01 -7.75
CA TRP A 12 -9.09 9.87 -8.58
C TRP A 12 -10.42 9.27 -9.07
N PRO A 13 -10.46 8.72 -10.29
CA PRO A 13 -11.51 7.80 -10.73
C PRO A 13 -11.71 6.77 -9.63
N ALA A 14 -12.96 6.63 -9.19
CA ALA A 14 -13.31 5.82 -8.02
C ALA A 14 -12.73 4.40 -8.10
N ALA A 15 -12.71 3.82 -9.30
CA ALA A 15 -12.13 2.50 -9.58
C ALA A 15 -10.69 2.34 -9.04
N ARG A 16 -9.83 3.36 -9.16
CA ARG A 16 -8.42 3.26 -8.72
C ARG A 16 -8.29 3.28 -7.20
N THR A 17 -9.06 4.15 -6.55
CA THR A 17 -9.09 4.22 -5.08
C THR A 17 -9.62 2.92 -4.50
N TYR A 18 -10.67 2.35 -5.08
CA TYR A 18 -11.18 1.05 -4.65
C TYR A 18 -10.19 -0.09 -4.92
N ALA A 19 -9.50 -0.10 -6.05
CA ALA A 19 -8.48 -1.10 -6.34
C ALA A 19 -7.33 -1.05 -5.32
N LEU A 20 -6.80 0.13 -5.02
CA LEU A 20 -5.74 0.28 -4.02
C LEU A 20 -6.22 -0.10 -2.62
N ALA A 21 -7.39 0.38 -2.22
CA ALA A 21 -7.97 0.03 -0.92
C ALA A 21 -8.20 -1.49 -0.81
N ALA A 22 -8.66 -2.14 -1.87
CA ALA A 22 -8.84 -3.59 -1.91
C ALA A 22 -7.52 -4.34 -1.74
N VAL A 23 -6.41 -3.88 -2.36
CA VAL A 23 -5.08 -4.49 -2.17
C VAL A 23 -4.67 -4.47 -0.69
N TRP A 24 -4.84 -3.33 -0.02
CA TRP A 24 -4.51 -3.21 1.41
C TRP A 24 -5.48 -3.98 2.29
N LEU A 25 -6.77 -3.97 1.98
CA LEU A 25 -7.79 -4.66 2.75
C LEU A 25 -7.66 -6.19 2.65
N VAL A 26 -7.45 -6.72 1.45
CA VAL A 26 -7.27 -8.17 1.23
C VAL A 26 -6.00 -8.65 1.92
N ASN A 27 -4.88 -7.94 1.75
CA ASN A 27 -3.62 -8.31 2.42
C ASN A 27 -3.72 -8.16 3.94
N GLY A 28 -4.32 -7.09 4.44
CA GLY A 28 -4.43 -6.83 5.87
C GLY A 28 -5.39 -7.78 6.55
N LEU A 29 -6.62 -7.85 6.06
CA LEU A 29 -7.69 -8.64 6.67
C LEU A 29 -7.49 -10.14 6.42
N LEU A 30 -7.47 -10.57 5.14
CA LEU A 30 -7.47 -11.99 4.82
C LEU A 30 -6.10 -12.62 5.08
N CYS A 31 -5.02 -12.02 4.57
CA CYS A 31 -3.71 -12.65 4.67
C CYS A 31 -3.09 -12.55 6.07
N LYS A 32 -3.31 -11.45 6.80
CA LYS A 32 -2.60 -11.15 8.06
C LYS A 32 -3.45 -11.20 9.32
N VAL A 33 -4.65 -10.60 9.34
CA VAL A 33 -5.52 -10.64 10.54
C VAL A 33 -6.13 -12.03 10.73
N LEU A 34 -6.71 -12.57 9.66
CA LEU A 34 -7.31 -13.91 9.68
C LEU A 34 -6.28 -15.03 9.52
N LEU A 35 -5.01 -14.70 9.24
CA LEU A 35 -3.91 -15.65 9.12
C LEU A 35 -4.13 -16.75 8.07
N LEU A 36 -4.89 -16.48 7.00
CA LEU A 36 -5.15 -17.48 5.94
C LEU A 36 -3.88 -17.86 5.16
N VAL A 37 -2.82 -17.07 5.25
CA VAL A 37 -1.57 -17.31 4.51
C VAL A 37 -0.41 -17.47 5.51
N PRO A 38 -0.02 -18.71 5.86
CA PRO A 38 0.97 -19.00 6.91
C PRO A 38 2.35 -18.42 6.62
N ARG A 39 2.68 -18.12 5.36
CA ARG A 39 3.96 -17.49 4.99
C ARG A 39 4.25 -16.19 5.76
N HIS A 40 3.23 -15.37 6.04
CA HIS A 40 3.44 -14.09 6.71
C HIS A 40 3.88 -14.30 8.16
N GLN A 41 3.34 -15.31 8.83
CA GLN A 41 3.81 -15.69 10.16
C GLN A 41 5.25 -16.20 10.11
N HIS A 42 5.64 -16.95 9.09
CA HIS A 42 7.02 -17.44 8.94
C HIS A 42 8.00 -16.28 8.71
N ILE A 43 7.63 -15.30 7.88
CA ILE A 43 8.42 -14.08 7.67
C ILE A 43 8.57 -13.32 9.00
N VAL A 44 7.46 -13.08 9.71
CA VAL A 44 7.50 -12.36 11.00
C VAL A 44 8.28 -13.14 12.05
N ALA A 45 8.12 -14.47 12.13
CA ALA A 45 8.87 -15.33 13.04
C ALA A 45 10.38 -15.24 12.80
N ARG A 46 10.80 -15.13 11.54
CA ARG A 46 12.22 -15.01 11.16
C ARG A 46 12.81 -13.65 11.50
N ILE A 47 12.02 -12.59 11.43
CA ILE A 47 12.48 -11.21 11.69
C ILE A 47 12.41 -10.85 13.18
N LEU A 48 11.33 -11.24 13.86
CA LEU A 48 10.98 -10.76 15.21
C LEU A 48 10.87 -11.89 16.26
N GLY A 49 11.09 -13.14 15.86
CA GLY A 49 11.01 -14.30 16.74
C GLY A 49 9.65 -15.03 16.67
N ALA A 50 9.69 -16.35 16.85
CA ALA A 50 8.52 -17.23 16.68
C ALA A 50 7.42 -16.97 17.72
N ASP A 51 7.79 -16.63 18.96
CA ASP A 51 6.86 -16.48 20.08
C ASP A 51 5.82 -15.38 19.86
N TYR A 52 6.18 -14.34 19.11
CA TYR A 52 5.31 -13.19 18.83
C TYR A 52 4.82 -13.13 17.38
N ALA A 53 5.17 -14.12 16.56
CA ALA A 53 4.89 -14.09 15.12
C ALA A 53 3.40 -13.94 14.80
N GLY A 54 2.53 -14.67 15.50
CA GLY A 54 1.08 -14.58 15.33
C GLY A 54 0.52 -13.19 15.68
N PRO A 55 0.67 -12.71 16.92
CA PRO A 55 0.20 -11.39 17.33
C PRO A 55 0.76 -10.25 16.48
N LEU A 56 2.06 -10.25 16.17
CA LEU A 56 2.69 -9.21 15.35
C LEU A 56 2.18 -9.24 13.90
N THR A 57 1.96 -10.42 13.31
CA THR A 57 1.34 -10.52 11.98
C THR A 57 -0.05 -9.88 11.97
N ARG A 58 -0.86 -10.10 13.01
CA ARG A 58 -2.19 -9.47 13.12
C ARG A 58 -2.10 -7.95 13.26
N LEU A 59 -1.13 -7.44 14.04
CA LEU A 59 -0.91 -5.99 14.18
C LEU A 59 -0.52 -5.35 12.85
N ILE A 60 0.36 -6.00 12.07
CA ILE A 60 0.68 -5.55 10.72
C ILE A 60 -0.59 -5.56 9.85
N GLY A 61 -1.40 -6.61 9.93
CA GLY A 61 -2.67 -6.68 9.20
C GLY A 61 -3.65 -5.57 9.56
N LEU A 62 -3.76 -5.20 10.84
CA LEU A 62 -4.57 -4.07 11.28
C LEU A 62 -4.04 -2.73 10.74
N ALA A 63 -2.72 -2.55 10.70
CA ALA A 63 -2.12 -1.36 10.10
C ALA A 63 -2.43 -1.25 8.59
N GLU A 64 -2.45 -2.37 7.88
CA GLU A 64 -2.84 -2.42 6.46
C GLU A 64 -4.32 -2.09 6.25
N ILE A 65 -5.21 -2.56 7.12
CA ILE A 65 -6.63 -2.14 7.11
C ILE A 65 -6.74 -0.63 7.35
N GLY A 66 -5.97 -0.08 8.28
CA GLY A 66 -5.88 1.36 8.51
C GLY A 66 -5.45 2.13 7.27
N MET A 67 -4.46 1.60 6.52
CA MET A 67 -4.05 2.17 5.23
C MET A 67 -5.20 2.13 4.20
N ALA A 68 -5.96 1.03 4.12
CA ALA A 68 -7.12 0.94 3.24
C ALA A 68 -8.17 2.03 3.56
N VAL A 69 -8.47 2.24 4.84
CA VAL A 69 -9.38 3.30 5.30
C VAL A 69 -8.81 4.68 4.93
N TRP A 70 -7.51 4.92 5.11
CA TRP A 70 -6.89 6.19 4.73
C TRP A 70 -6.98 6.43 3.21
N VAL A 71 -6.71 5.43 2.38
CA VAL A 71 -6.88 5.49 0.92
C VAL A 71 -8.33 5.87 0.55
N LEU A 72 -9.32 5.22 1.17
CA LEU A 72 -10.74 5.49 0.92
C LEU A 72 -11.17 6.90 1.36
N SER A 73 -10.66 7.37 2.50
CA SER A 73 -10.93 8.72 3.00
C SER A 73 -10.44 9.82 2.06
N GLY A 74 -9.37 9.54 1.31
CA GLY A 74 -8.73 10.50 0.42
C GLY A 74 -8.11 11.71 1.14
N ILE A 75 -7.90 11.65 2.45
CA ILE A 75 -7.28 12.71 3.26
C ILE A 75 -5.79 12.79 2.93
N ARG A 76 -5.25 13.99 2.65
CA ARG A 76 -3.81 14.24 2.37
C ARG A 76 -3.21 13.23 1.38
N ARG A 77 -3.82 13.11 0.20
CA ARG A 77 -3.51 12.08 -0.82
C ARG A 77 -2.03 11.91 -1.14
N ARG A 78 -1.29 13.00 -1.33
CA ARG A 78 0.16 12.94 -1.58
C ARG A 78 0.90 12.20 -0.48
N LEU A 79 0.58 12.48 0.79
CA LEU A 79 1.18 11.76 1.91
C LEU A 79 0.75 10.29 1.92
N CYS A 80 -0.53 10.01 1.69
CA CYS A 80 -1.02 8.63 1.60
C CYS A 80 -0.28 7.82 0.51
N VAL A 81 -0.05 8.39 -0.68
CA VAL A 81 0.71 7.74 -1.75
C VAL A 81 2.18 7.57 -1.37
N LEU A 82 2.82 8.60 -0.80
CA LEU A 82 4.21 8.50 -0.33
C LEU A 82 4.37 7.42 0.75
N THR A 83 3.44 7.34 1.71
CA THR A 83 3.45 6.31 2.74
C THR A 83 3.23 4.91 2.14
N GLN A 84 2.31 4.75 1.19
CA GLN A 84 2.12 3.47 0.49
C GLN A 84 3.39 3.05 -0.25
N MET A 85 4.03 3.98 -0.98
CA MET A 85 5.28 3.71 -1.68
C MET A 85 6.39 3.28 -0.71
N ALA A 86 6.56 4.03 0.39
CA ALA A 86 7.55 3.73 1.41
C ALA A 86 7.32 2.36 2.07
N LEU A 87 6.08 2.05 2.45
CA LEU A 87 5.73 0.77 3.06
C LEU A 87 5.96 -0.40 2.10
N VAL A 88 5.52 -0.28 0.84
CA VAL A 88 5.74 -1.34 -0.18
C VAL A 88 7.21 -1.60 -0.39
N LEU A 89 8.03 -0.56 -0.54
CA LEU A 89 9.48 -0.72 -0.67
C LEU A 89 10.10 -1.34 0.57
N LEU A 90 9.74 -0.85 1.77
CA LEU A 90 10.30 -1.31 3.03
C LEU A 90 10.01 -2.80 3.26
N MET A 91 8.75 -3.22 3.15
CA MET A 91 8.39 -4.62 3.40
C MET A 91 9.03 -5.56 2.37
N ASN A 92 9.05 -5.18 1.09
CA ASN A 92 9.68 -6.00 0.05
C ASN A 92 11.20 -6.08 0.22
N LEU A 93 11.85 -5.01 0.68
CA LEU A 93 13.29 -5.02 0.96
C LEU A 93 13.61 -5.93 2.16
N LEU A 94 12.82 -5.84 3.23
CA LEU A 94 12.97 -6.72 4.40
C LEU A 94 12.77 -8.19 4.02
N GLU A 95 11.72 -8.50 3.26
CA GLU A 95 11.47 -9.86 2.76
C GLU A 95 12.61 -10.36 1.88
N TYR A 96 13.12 -9.52 0.97
CA TYR A 96 14.23 -9.88 0.09
C TYR A 96 15.52 -10.23 0.85
N ILE A 97 15.85 -9.46 1.89
CA ILE A 97 17.08 -9.65 2.67
C ILE A 97 16.94 -10.81 3.65
N LEU A 98 15.81 -10.88 4.36
CA LEU A 98 15.68 -11.74 5.55
C LEU A 98 14.92 -13.03 5.29
N ALA A 99 14.06 -13.08 4.26
CA ALA A 99 13.20 -14.22 3.99
C ALA A 99 13.11 -14.57 2.47
N PRO A 100 14.24 -14.62 1.72
CA PRO A 100 14.25 -14.78 0.25
C PRO A 100 13.54 -16.05 -0.26
N ASP A 101 13.51 -17.11 0.55
CA ASP A 101 12.88 -18.40 0.30
C ASP A 101 11.35 -18.40 0.48
N LEU A 102 10.79 -17.41 1.18
CA LEU A 102 9.35 -17.30 1.45
C LEU A 102 8.62 -16.40 0.44
N LEU A 103 9.34 -15.73 -0.46
CA LEU A 103 8.73 -14.90 -1.50
C LEU A 103 8.12 -15.77 -2.60
N LEU A 104 6.87 -15.49 -2.94
CA LEU A 104 6.11 -16.18 -4.00
C LEU A 104 6.85 -16.28 -5.34
N TRP A 105 7.64 -15.27 -5.67
CA TRP A 105 8.38 -15.14 -6.92
C TRP A 105 9.90 -15.02 -6.68
N GLY A 106 10.36 -15.41 -5.50
CA GLY A 106 11.74 -15.20 -5.06
C GLY A 106 12.17 -13.73 -5.23
N ARG A 107 13.32 -13.52 -5.86
CA ARG A 107 13.92 -12.19 -6.10
C ARG A 107 13.09 -11.29 -7.02
N LEU A 108 12.21 -11.85 -7.84
CA LEU A 108 11.36 -11.07 -8.75
C LEU A 108 10.26 -10.28 -8.01
N ASN A 109 9.95 -10.61 -6.75
CA ASN A 109 8.98 -9.84 -5.96
C ASN A 109 9.39 -8.37 -5.82
N LEU A 110 10.69 -8.10 -5.70
CA LEU A 110 11.22 -6.75 -5.61
C LEU A 110 11.00 -5.95 -6.92
N LEU A 111 11.08 -6.62 -8.07
CA LEU A 111 10.78 -6.01 -9.37
C LEU A 111 9.30 -5.64 -9.46
N PHE A 112 8.39 -6.53 -9.06
CA PHE A 112 6.95 -6.24 -9.06
C PHE A 112 6.61 -5.10 -8.09
N ALA A 113 7.23 -5.07 -6.91
CA ALA A 113 7.08 -3.98 -5.95
C ALA A 113 7.57 -2.64 -6.53
N ALA A 114 8.72 -2.63 -7.19
CA ALA A 114 9.26 -1.44 -7.84
C ALA A 114 8.32 -0.92 -8.96
N LEU A 115 7.77 -1.83 -9.78
CA LEU A 115 6.79 -1.48 -10.82
C LEU A 115 5.51 -0.90 -10.22
N PHE A 116 5.01 -1.48 -9.12
CA PHE A 116 3.83 -0.97 -8.42
C PHE A 116 4.05 0.43 -7.85
N VAL A 117 5.20 0.66 -7.22
CA VAL A 117 5.62 1.98 -6.68
C VAL A 117 5.77 3.00 -7.80
N LEU A 118 6.36 2.62 -8.93
CA LEU A 118 6.49 3.47 -10.10
C LEU A 118 5.11 3.85 -10.68
N ALA A 119 4.16 2.91 -10.71
CA ALA A 119 2.79 3.18 -11.12
C ALA A 119 2.13 4.20 -10.17
N LEU A 120 2.23 4.01 -8.86
CA LEU A 120 1.72 4.96 -7.86
C LEU A 120 2.31 6.37 -8.07
N TYR A 121 3.62 6.46 -8.25
CA TYR A 121 4.30 7.72 -8.50
C TYR A 121 3.84 8.40 -9.79
N TYR A 122 3.82 7.66 -10.89
CA TYR A 122 3.42 8.19 -12.20
C TYR A 122 1.98 8.73 -12.16
N TYR A 123 1.06 8.01 -11.49
CA TYR A 123 -0.34 8.41 -11.46
C TYR A 123 -0.64 9.59 -10.54
N GLU A 124 0.04 9.72 -9.40
CA GLU A 124 -0.18 10.86 -8.49
C GLU A 124 0.57 12.12 -8.94
N PHE A 125 1.79 11.97 -9.49
CA PHE A 125 2.66 13.13 -9.75
C PHE A 125 2.76 13.53 -11.23
N ARG A 126 2.55 12.62 -12.20
CA ARG A 126 2.71 12.96 -13.63
C ARG A 126 1.42 13.17 -14.42
N ARG A 127 0.25 12.69 -14.01
CA ARG A 127 -1.01 12.98 -14.73
C ARG A 127 -1.60 14.32 -14.27
N PRO A 128 -1.55 15.40 -15.08
CA PRO A 128 -2.33 16.59 -14.82
C PRO A 128 -3.81 16.23 -15.04
N ALA A 129 -4.72 16.78 -14.24
CA ALA A 129 -6.15 16.64 -14.52
C ALA A 129 -6.45 17.12 -15.95
N PRO A 130 -7.34 16.45 -16.71
CA PRO A 130 -7.81 17.00 -17.97
C PRO A 130 -8.31 18.42 -17.71
N ARG A 131 -7.73 19.42 -18.38
CA ARG A 131 -8.27 20.78 -18.34
C ARG A 131 -9.71 20.67 -18.84
N ALA A 132 -10.68 20.96 -17.98
CA ALA A 132 -12.05 21.12 -18.42
C ALA A 132 -12.04 22.17 -19.54
N VAL A 133 -12.41 21.75 -20.75
CA VAL A 133 -12.64 22.66 -21.86
C VAL A 133 -13.82 23.53 -21.44
N ARG A 134 -13.53 24.73 -20.96
CA ARG A 134 -14.53 25.76 -20.67
C ARG A 134 -15.07 26.21 -22.03
N ARG A 135 -16.29 25.79 -22.37
CA ARG A 135 -17.10 26.46 -23.40
C ARG A 135 -17.93 27.54 -22.72
#